data_AF-A0AAV8ZRR8-F1
#
_entry.id   AF-A0AAV8ZRR8-F1
#
_cell.length_a   1.000
_cell.length_b   1.000
_cell.length_c   1.000
_cell.angle_alpha   90.00
_cell.angle_beta   90.00
_cell.angle_gamma   90.00
#
_symmetry.space_group_name_H-M   'P 1'
#
loop_
_entity.id
_entity.type
_entity.pdbx_description
1 polymer ?
#
loop_
_entity_poly.entity_id
_entity_poly.type
_entity_poly.pdbx_seq_one_letter_code
_entity_poly.pdbx_strand_id
1 'polypeptide(L)'
;MKRNKNDYILNLTRDNTQLLLNKIWELPTERVEEAIVAKLPPQKTVLPRMKPVPKPRPLTKWQQFAKEKGIQKKKKNKLSWDEQLQKWVPLYGFKRAKAEKEKDWLLEVPGNVDPMEDQFAKKIEAKSEKIAKNELQRLRNIAKSTKS
;
A
#
# COMPACT_ATOMS: atom_id res chain seq x y z
N MET A 1 -34.26 -9.47 -53.98
CA MET A 1 -33.35 -9.39 -52.82
C MET A 1 -34.01 -9.17 -51.44
N LYS A 2 -35.25 -8.65 -51.32
CA LYS A 2 -35.85 -8.32 -49.99
C LYS A 2 -36.52 -9.48 -49.22
N ARG A 3 -36.82 -10.63 -49.83
CA ARG A 3 -37.58 -11.73 -49.17
C ARG A 3 -36.74 -12.64 -48.25
N ASN A 4 -35.44 -12.82 -48.51
CA ASN A 4 -34.57 -13.76 -47.75
C ASN A 4 -33.37 -13.07 -47.09
N LYS A 5 -33.52 -11.79 -46.72
CA LYS A 5 -32.42 -11.00 -46.12
C LYS A 5 -31.94 -11.63 -44.80
N ASN A 6 -32.86 -12.12 -43.99
CA ASN A 6 -32.55 -12.72 -42.70
C ASN A 6 -31.80 -14.04 -42.88
N ASP A 7 -32.24 -14.89 -43.81
CA ASP A 7 -31.55 -16.16 -44.10
C ASP A 7 -30.13 -15.94 -44.62
N TYR A 8 -29.94 -14.92 -45.45
CA TYR A 8 -28.60 -14.54 -45.93
C TYR A 8 -27.69 -14.08 -44.78
N ILE A 9 -28.18 -13.19 -43.90
CA ILE A 9 -27.42 -12.73 -42.73
C ILE A 9 -27.12 -13.89 -41.78
N LEU A 10 -28.09 -14.80 -41.58
CA LEU A 10 -27.94 -15.95 -40.71
C LEU A 10 -26.85 -16.89 -41.23
N ASN A 11 -26.91 -17.25 -42.52
CA ASN A 11 -25.90 -18.12 -43.13
C ASN A 11 -24.50 -17.51 -43.09
N LEU A 12 -24.37 -16.22 -43.45
CA LEU A 12 -23.11 -15.50 -43.39
C LEU A 12 -22.55 -15.43 -41.96
N THR A 13 -23.41 -15.17 -40.97
CA THR A 13 -23.01 -15.11 -39.56
C THR A 13 -22.59 -16.48 -39.05
N ARG A 14 -23.35 -17.53 -39.39
CA ARG A 14 -23.06 -18.92 -39.03
C ARG A 14 -21.66 -19.32 -39.48
N ASP A 15 -21.31 -19.06 -40.73
CA ASP A 15 -20.00 -19.44 -41.30
C ASP A 15 -18.85 -18.72 -40.57
N ASN A 16 -19.01 -17.42 -40.30
CA ASN A 16 -18.03 -16.64 -39.53
C ASN A 16 -17.91 -17.12 -38.07
N THR A 17 -19.02 -17.46 -37.41
CA THR A 17 -18.99 -18.00 -36.04
C THR A 17 -18.35 -19.37 -35.97
N GLN A 18 -18.51 -20.20 -36.99
CA GLN A 18 -17.87 -21.51 -37.07
C GLN A 18 -16.34 -21.37 -37.10
N LEU A 19 -15.82 -20.45 -37.92
CA LEU A 19 -14.40 -20.15 -37.96
C LEU A 19 -13.88 -19.66 -36.60
N LEU A 20 -14.64 -18.81 -35.91
CA LEU A 20 -14.29 -18.30 -34.59
C LEU A 20 -14.23 -19.41 -33.53
N LEU A 21 -15.24 -20.29 -33.48
CA LEU A 21 -15.27 -21.42 -32.54
C LEU A 21 -14.15 -22.41 -32.81
N ASN A 22 -13.87 -22.75 -34.08
CA ASN A 22 -12.74 -23.61 -34.44
C ASN A 22 -11.43 -23.05 -33.85
N LYS A 23 -11.21 -21.73 -33.94
CA LYS A 23 -10.03 -21.07 -33.34
C LYS A 23 -10.01 -21.08 -31.82
N ILE A 24 -11.17 -21.00 -31.16
CA ILE A 24 -11.23 -21.10 -29.70
C ILE A 24 -10.88 -22.52 -29.23
N TRP A 25 -11.31 -23.55 -29.97
CA TRP A 25 -11.06 -24.95 -29.62
C TRP A 25 -9.63 -25.40 -29.90
N GLU A 26 -8.90 -24.70 -30.78
CA GLU A 26 -7.45 -24.86 -30.97
C GLU A 26 -6.62 -24.34 -29.77
N LEU A 27 -7.19 -23.54 -28.87
CA LEU A 27 -6.46 -22.95 -27.73
C LEU A 27 -6.21 -23.96 -26.60
N PRO A 28 -5.13 -23.78 -25.81
CA PRO A 28 -4.86 -24.65 -24.66
C PRO A 28 -5.99 -24.54 -23.62
N THR A 29 -6.49 -25.69 -23.19
CA THR A 29 -7.54 -25.82 -22.17
C THR A 29 -6.95 -26.24 -20.83
N GLU A 30 -7.49 -25.69 -19.76
CA GLU A 30 -7.15 -26.03 -18.38
C GLU A 30 -8.41 -26.41 -17.61
N ARG A 31 -8.27 -27.34 -16.68
CA ARG A 31 -9.33 -27.67 -15.73
C ARG A 31 -9.15 -26.78 -14.52
N VAL A 32 -10.08 -25.84 -14.35
CA VAL A 32 -10.17 -25.01 -13.15
C VAL A 32 -11.38 -25.50 -12.38
N GLU A 33 -11.13 -26.06 -11.20
CA GLU A 33 -12.14 -26.73 -10.38
C GLU A 33 -12.81 -27.89 -11.16
N GLU A 34 -14.08 -27.72 -11.55
CA GLU A 34 -14.88 -28.72 -12.27
C GLU A 34 -15.09 -28.35 -13.76
N ALA A 35 -14.66 -27.16 -14.19
CA ALA A 35 -14.89 -26.65 -15.54
C ALA A 35 -13.64 -26.71 -16.44
N ILE A 36 -13.85 -27.01 -17.72
CA ILE A 36 -12.83 -26.91 -18.77
C ILE A 36 -12.86 -25.48 -19.31
N VAL A 37 -11.77 -24.74 -19.14
CA VAL A 37 -11.65 -23.34 -19.56
C VAL A 37 -10.51 -23.21 -20.57
N ALA A 38 -10.74 -22.49 -21.67
CA ALA A 38 -9.70 -22.17 -22.65
C ALA A 38 -8.95 -20.88 -22.27
N LYS A 39 -7.62 -20.86 -22.42
CA LYS A 39 -6.81 -19.65 -22.20
C LYS A 39 -6.86 -18.73 -23.42
N LEU A 40 -7.54 -17.60 -23.28
CA LEU A 40 -7.62 -16.59 -24.32
C LEU A 40 -6.32 -15.76 -24.42
N PRO A 41 -5.88 -15.40 -25.64
CA PRO A 41 -4.76 -14.48 -25.83
C PRO A 41 -5.10 -13.07 -25.34
N PRO A 42 -4.09 -12.22 -25.08
CA PRO A 42 -4.34 -10.83 -24.75
C PRO A 42 -5.08 -10.11 -25.89
N GLN A 43 -5.96 -9.18 -25.51
CA GLN A 43 -6.71 -8.36 -26.46
C GLN A 43 -5.77 -7.60 -27.41
N LYS A 44 -6.02 -7.72 -28.72
CA LYS A 44 -5.27 -6.98 -29.75
C LYS A 44 -5.84 -5.59 -30.02
N THR A 45 -7.13 -5.42 -29.83
CA THR A 45 -7.84 -4.15 -30.02
C THR A 45 -7.59 -3.24 -28.82
N VAL A 46 -6.98 -2.07 -29.07
CA VAL A 46 -6.73 -1.08 -28.03
C VAL A 46 -8.02 -0.30 -27.78
N LEU A 47 -8.62 -0.53 -26.62
CA LEU A 47 -9.80 0.21 -26.17
C LEU A 47 -9.39 1.38 -25.25
N PRO A 48 -10.08 2.53 -25.33
CA PRO A 48 -9.82 3.64 -24.42
C PRO A 48 -10.16 3.26 -22.98
N ARG A 49 -9.32 3.68 -22.04
CA ARG A 49 -9.55 3.43 -20.60
C ARG A 49 -10.71 4.30 -20.11
N MET A 50 -11.51 3.74 -19.21
CA MET A 50 -12.53 4.51 -18.47
C MET A 50 -11.92 5.60 -17.59
N LYS A 51 -10.81 5.27 -16.91
CA LYS A 51 -10.10 6.20 -16.01
C LYS A 51 -8.68 6.45 -16.50
N PRO A 52 -8.17 7.67 -16.32
CA PRO A 52 -6.78 7.97 -16.63
C PRO A 52 -5.85 7.05 -15.83
N VAL A 53 -4.65 6.87 -16.35
CA VAL A 53 -3.59 6.16 -15.61
C VAL A 53 -3.35 6.92 -14.31
N PRO A 54 -3.28 6.24 -13.14
CA PRO A 54 -2.98 6.90 -11.88
C PRO A 54 -1.69 7.72 -12.00
N LYS A 55 -1.77 9.02 -11.73
CA LYS A 55 -0.59 9.89 -11.73
C LYS A 55 0.42 9.36 -10.68
N PRO A 56 1.73 9.37 -10.98
CA PRO A 56 2.73 9.03 -9.98
C PRO A 56 2.60 9.97 -8.79
N ARG A 57 2.70 9.42 -7.57
CA ARG A 57 2.57 10.23 -6.35
C ARG A 57 3.73 11.22 -6.29
N PRO A 58 3.47 12.51 -6.05
CA PRO A 58 4.55 13.48 -5.88
C PRO A 58 5.39 13.10 -4.65
N LEU A 59 6.69 13.37 -4.73
CA LEU A 59 7.61 13.10 -3.64
C LEU A 59 7.28 14.00 -2.44
N THR A 60 7.22 13.41 -1.24
CA THR A 60 7.10 14.17 0.00
C THR A 60 8.37 14.98 0.28
N LYS A 61 8.27 16.03 1.10
CA LYS A 61 9.44 16.86 1.47
C LYS A 61 10.60 16.03 2.03
N TRP A 62 10.30 15.00 2.83
CA TRP A 62 11.33 14.11 3.36
C TRP A 62 11.96 13.22 2.28
N GLN A 63 11.19 12.75 1.30
CA GLN A 63 11.74 11.96 0.19
C GLN A 63 12.60 12.81 -0.75
N GLN A 64 12.24 14.07 -0.99
CA GLN A 64 13.07 15.02 -1.72
C GLN A 64 14.41 15.22 -1.00
N PHE A 65 14.36 15.54 0.30
CA PHE A 65 15.55 15.68 1.14
C PHE A 65 16.39 14.40 1.18
N ALA A 66 15.77 13.23 1.37
CA ALA A 66 16.48 11.96 1.40
C ALA A 66 17.16 11.64 0.07
N LYS A 67 16.53 11.98 -1.06
CA LYS A 67 17.12 11.83 -2.39
C LYS A 67 18.31 12.76 -2.59
N GLU A 68 18.19 14.04 -2.22
CA GLU A 68 19.27 15.03 -2.29
C GLU A 68 20.47 14.67 -1.41
N LYS A 69 20.21 14.09 -0.24
CA LYS A 69 21.25 13.67 0.71
C LYS A 69 21.75 12.24 0.50
N GLY A 70 21.23 11.51 -0.48
CA GLY A 70 21.60 10.11 -0.72
C GLY A 70 21.23 9.16 0.41
N ILE A 71 20.24 9.50 1.25
CA ILE A 71 19.81 8.68 2.38
C ILE A 71 19.00 7.49 1.85
N GLN A 72 19.59 6.30 1.92
CA GLN A 72 18.93 5.06 1.52
C GLN A 72 18.09 4.46 2.64
N LYS A 73 16.89 3.99 2.30
CA LYS A 73 15.98 3.32 3.25
C LYS A 73 16.48 1.91 3.54
N LYS A 74 16.93 1.66 4.77
CA LYS A 74 17.28 0.33 5.27
C LYS A 74 16.08 -0.37 5.90
N LYS A 75 15.97 -1.69 5.72
CA LYS A 75 14.98 -2.52 6.42
C LYS A 75 15.35 -2.59 7.91
N LYS A 76 14.41 -2.26 8.80
CA LYS A 76 14.58 -2.41 10.25
C LYS A 76 13.92 -3.71 10.71
N ASN A 77 14.56 -4.43 11.63
CA ASN A 77 13.99 -5.61 12.27
C ASN A 77 12.80 -5.22 13.15
N LYS A 78 11.82 -6.12 13.30
CA LYS A 78 10.62 -5.85 14.11
C LYS A 78 10.89 -5.95 15.62
N LEU A 79 11.94 -6.67 16.01
CA LEU A 79 12.33 -6.96 17.38
C LEU A 79 13.71 -6.34 17.65
N SER A 80 13.88 -5.81 18.85
CA SER A 80 15.13 -5.34 19.42
C SER A 80 15.38 -6.06 20.74
N TRP A 81 16.59 -6.53 20.96
CA TRP A 81 17.00 -7.08 22.25
C TRP A 81 17.06 -5.97 23.29
N ASP A 82 16.41 -6.16 24.44
CA ASP A 82 16.52 -5.26 25.59
C ASP A 82 17.44 -5.91 26.63
N GLU A 83 18.56 -5.26 26.93
CA GLU A 83 19.59 -5.79 27.83
C GLU A 83 19.11 -5.88 29.28
N GLN A 84 18.26 -4.95 29.73
CA GLN A 84 17.77 -4.90 31.11
C GLN A 84 16.72 -5.99 31.40
N LEU A 85 15.84 -6.25 30.43
CA LEU A 85 14.76 -7.24 30.55
C LEU A 85 15.14 -8.60 29.97
N GLN A 86 16.35 -8.73 29.40
CA GLN A 86 16.89 -9.92 28.72
C GLN A 86 15.88 -10.61 27.79
N LYS A 87 15.12 -9.82 27.02
CA LYS A 87 14.08 -10.33 26.12
C LYS A 87 14.02 -9.56 24.81
N TRP A 88 13.54 -10.23 23.77
CA TRP A 88 13.25 -9.59 22.48
C TRP A 88 11.95 -8.78 22.58
N VAL A 89 12.08 -7.45 22.54
CA VAL A 89 10.96 -6.51 22.61
C VAL A 89 10.64 -5.99 21.21
N PRO A 90 9.36 -5.92 20.79
CA PRO A 90 9.02 -5.34 19.50
C PRO A 90 9.27 -3.83 19.47
N LEU A 91 9.55 -3.27 18.29
CA LEU A 91 9.80 -1.83 18.13
C LEU A 91 8.58 -0.92 18.38
N TYR A 92 7.36 -1.46 18.38
CA TYR A 92 6.12 -0.71 18.64
C TYR A 92 5.02 -1.64 19.17
N GLY A 93 3.93 -1.07 19.68
CA GLY A 93 2.74 -1.79 20.14
C GLY A 93 2.73 -2.08 21.64
N PHE A 94 1.75 -2.88 22.07
CA PHE A 94 1.45 -3.12 23.49
C PHE A 94 2.61 -3.76 24.27
N LYS A 95 3.29 -4.76 23.70
CA LYS A 95 4.42 -5.42 24.36
C LYS A 95 5.60 -4.48 24.57
N ARG A 96 5.81 -3.50 23.67
CA ARG A 96 6.79 -2.43 23.87
C ARG A 96 6.38 -1.50 25.01
N ALA A 97 5.12 -1.07 25.03
CA ALA A 97 4.63 -0.20 26.09
C ALA A 97 4.71 -0.86 27.48
N LYS A 98 4.47 -2.17 27.57
CA LYS A 98 4.68 -2.96 28.80
C LYS A 98 6.15 -2.98 29.22
N ALA A 99 7.05 -3.29 28.29
CA ALA A 99 8.50 -3.28 28.55
C ALA A 99 9.00 -1.89 28.97
N GLU A 100 8.53 -0.81 28.32
CA GLU A 100 8.87 0.57 28.71
C GLU A 100 8.35 0.90 30.12
N LYS A 101 7.17 0.43 30.53
CA LYS A 101 6.67 0.61 31.91
C LYS A 101 7.46 -0.18 32.95
N GLU A 102 7.83 -1.42 32.63
CA GLU A 102 8.69 -2.27 33.49
C GLU A 102 10.09 -1.67 33.64
N LYS A 103 10.59 -0.99 32.60
CA LYS A 103 11.91 -0.34 32.58
C LYS A 103 11.90 1.02 33.26
N ASP A 104 10.95 1.87 32.91
CA ASP A 104 10.83 3.26 33.37
C ASP A 104 9.98 3.34 34.65
N TRP A 105 10.22 2.44 35.61
CA TRP A 105 9.55 2.48 36.92
C TRP A 105 10.06 3.64 37.80
N LEU A 106 11.26 4.16 37.48
CA LEU A 106 11.87 5.33 38.10
C LEU A 106 12.40 6.25 37.00
N LEU A 107 12.03 7.53 37.04
CA LEU A 107 12.61 8.59 36.21
C LEU A 107 13.41 9.52 37.11
N GLU A 108 14.70 9.68 36.81
CA GLU A 108 15.54 10.65 37.51
C GLU A 108 15.14 12.07 37.11
N VAL A 109 14.95 12.94 38.10
CA VAL A 109 14.70 14.36 37.89
C VAL A 109 16.05 15.04 37.64
N PRO A 110 16.28 15.65 36.46
CA PRO A 110 17.55 16.35 36.21
C PRO A 110 17.68 17.54 37.16
N GLY A 111 18.87 17.78 37.72
CA GLY A 111 19.09 18.82 38.75
C GLY A 111 18.86 20.28 38.31
N ASN A 112 18.46 20.51 37.05
CA ASN A 112 18.20 21.82 36.45
C ASN A 112 16.70 22.12 36.28
N VAL A 113 15.80 21.26 36.77
CA VAL A 113 14.34 21.47 36.71
C VAL A 113 13.74 21.51 38.10
N ASP A 114 12.56 22.12 38.22
CA ASP A 114 11.83 22.19 39.47
C ASP A 114 11.57 20.77 40.01
N PRO A 115 12.04 20.45 41.23
CA PRO A 115 11.83 19.13 41.85
C PRO A 115 10.37 18.71 42.00
N MET A 116 9.42 19.66 41.94
CA MET A 116 7.98 19.39 42.09
C MET A 116 7.28 19.00 40.78
N GLU A 117 7.99 18.96 39.66
CA GLU A 117 7.40 18.76 38.35
C GLU A 117 7.34 17.30 37.90
N ASP A 118 6.16 16.83 37.48
CA ASP A 118 5.94 15.45 37.04
C ASP A 118 6.61 15.17 35.67
N GLN A 119 7.74 14.47 35.73
CA GLN A 119 8.52 14.08 34.55
C GLN A 119 7.77 13.07 33.65
N PHE A 120 6.85 12.28 34.19
CA PHE A 120 6.04 11.36 33.40
C PHE A 120 5.03 12.12 32.54
N ALA A 121 4.34 13.11 33.12
CA ALA A 121 3.42 13.98 32.39
C ALA A 121 4.12 14.69 31.23
N LYS A 122 5.29 15.30 31.48
CA LYS A 122 6.12 15.91 30.43
C LYS A 122 6.48 14.96 29.29
N LYS A 123 6.87 13.73 29.61
CA LYS A 123 7.22 12.72 28.60
C LYS A 123 6.03 12.37 27.73
N ILE A 124 4.82 12.32 28.31
CA ILE A 124 3.57 12.07 27.60
C ILE A 124 3.24 13.26 26.68
N GLU A 125 3.32 14.48 27.19
CA GLU A 125 3.09 15.70 26.41
C GLU A 125 4.08 15.84 25.24
N ALA A 126 5.39 15.69 25.49
CA ALA A 126 6.39 15.73 24.43
C ALA A 126 6.16 14.63 23.37
N LYS A 127 5.59 13.49 23.74
CA LYS A 127 5.21 12.44 22.80
C LYS A 127 3.97 12.82 22.00
N SER A 128 2.94 13.38 22.62
CA SER A 128 1.72 13.82 21.94
C SER A 128 2.01 14.94 20.95
N GLU A 129 2.86 15.90 21.31
CA GLU A 129 3.32 16.98 20.43
C GLU A 129 4.06 16.45 19.20
N LYS A 130 4.96 15.47 19.38
CA LYS A 130 5.67 14.82 18.25
C LYS A 130 4.70 14.14 17.30
N ILE A 131 3.66 13.48 17.83
CA ILE A 131 2.61 12.83 17.03
C ILE A 131 1.82 13.89 16.26
N ALA A 132 1.37 14.96 16.94
CA ALA A 132 0.63 16.05 16.31
C ALA A 132 1.44 16.74 15.20
N LYS A 133 2.73 16.99 15.44
CA LYS A 133 3.65 17.55 14.44
C LYS A 133 3.79 16.65 13.20
N ASN A 134 3.85 15.33 13.39
CA ASN A 134 3.91 14.37 12.28
C ASN A 134 2.62 14.41 11.44
N GLU A 135 1.46 14.39 12.10
CA GLU A 135 0.17 14.42 11.39
C GLU A 135 -0.01 15.74 10.63
N LEU A 136 0.39 16.86 11.23
CA LEU A 136 0.37 18.16 10.56
C LEU A 136 1.28 18.16 9.31
N GLN A 137 2.48 17.59 9.40
CA GLN A 137 3.37 17.46 8.24
C GLN A 137 2.78 16.54 7.15
N ARG A 138 2.12 15.45 7.55
CA ARG A 138 1.40 14.56 6.63
C ARG A 138 0.29 15.30 5.89
N LEU A 139 -0.56 16.04 6.60
CA LEU A 139 -1.63 16.84 6.00
C LEU A 139 -1.10 17.90 5.03
N ARG A 140 0.00 18.58 5.39
CA ARG A 140 0.68 19.53 4.48
C ARG A 140 1.19 18.85 3.21
N ASN A 141 1.73 17.64 3.30
CA ASN A 141 2.19 16.89 2.12
C ASN A 141 1.00 16.44 1.24
N ILE A 142 -0.11 16.03 1.85
CA ILE A 142 -1.34 15.66 1.13
C ILE A 142 -1.91 16.88 0.40
N ALA A 143 -2.06 18.02 1.08
CA ALA A 143 -2.56 19.25 0.48
C ALA A 143 -1.70 19.74 -0.70
N LYS A 144 -0.38 19.56 -0.63
CA LYS A 144 0.52 19.82 -1.77
C LYS A 144 0.29 18.84 -2.92
N SER A 145 0.02 17.57 -2.61
CA SER A 145 -0.19 16.55 -3.63
C SER A 145 -1.52 16.69 -4.39
N THR A 146 -2.56 17.22 -3.74
CA THR A 146 -3.88 17.41 -4.35
C THR A 146 -3.96 18.66 -5.24
N LYS A 147 -3.05 19.63 -5.04
CA LYS A 147 -2.97 20.86 -5.82
C LYS A 147 -2.23 20.67 -7.16
N SER A 148 -1.68 19.47 -7.46
CA SER A 148 -0.92 19.13 -8.68
C SER A 148 -1.58 18.07 -9.56
#